data_AF-A0A7V2SJ59-F1
#
_entry.id   AF-A0A7V2SJ59-F1
#
_cell.length_a   1.000
_cell.length_b   1.000
_cell.length_c   1.000
_cell.angle_alpha   90.00
_cell.angle_beta   90.00
_cell.angle_gamma   90.00
#
_symmetry.space_group_name_H-M   'P 1'
#
loop_
_entity.id
_entity.type
_entity.pdbx_description
1 polymer ?
#
loop_
_entity_poly.entity_id
_entity_poly.type
_entity_poly.pdbx_seq_one_letter_code
_entity_poly.pdbx_strand_id
1 'polypeptide(L)'
;MKTLMKRPLTQIQLILIVSVYLVIAGNYTFFSEVLKVYPLHGKNLYYLATMPVLLFVMNATFFTLLSSRYTTKPLLIFVLIVSAAVSYFMNTYHVVIDKGMIRSALETNSQEALGLFNLKMLLYNLFLGLLPAWLVYRLPFATVPGVPSFGPRSRPSESW
;
A
#
# COMPACT_ATOMS: atom_id res chain seq x y z
N MET A 1 1.75 -19.33 19.58
CA MET A 1 2.24 -18.18 18.80
C MET A 1 1.32 -16.97 19.00
N LYS A 2 1.24 -16.44 20.23
CA LYS A 2 0.31 -15.36 20.66
C LYS A 2 1.02 -14.11 21.19
N THR A 3 2.32 -13.98 20.96
CA THR A 3 3.18 -13.08 21.74
C THR A 3 4.16 -12.33 20.85
N LEU A 4 3.69 -11.38 20.03
CA LEU A 4 4.62 -10.44 19.38
C LEU A 4 4.20 -8.97 19.29
N MET A 5 2.99 -8.54 19.68
CA MET A 5 2.66 -7.11 19.72
C MET A 5 1.70 -6.75 20.87
N LYS A 6 2.28 -6.34 22.01
CA LYS A 6 1.53 -5.80 23.17
C LYS A 6 1.03 -4.36 22.96
N ARG A 7 1.32 -3.72 21.81
CA ARG A 7 0.86 -2.38 21.48
C ARG A 7 0.04 -2.41 20.20
N PRO A 8 -1.22 -1.94 20.21
CA PRO A 8 -1.99 -1.80 18.98
C PRO A 8 -1.33 -0.75 18.09
N LEU A 9 -1.15 -1.05 16.81
CA LEU A 9 -0.59 -0.09 15.86
C LEU A 9 -1.58 1.04 15.62
N THR A 10 -1.07 2.26 15.49
CA THR A 10 -1.88 3.39 15.07
C THR A 10 -2.16 3.32 13.56
N GLN A 11 -3.23 3.97 13.13
CA GLN A 11 -3.59 4.07 11.70
C GLN A 11 -2.43 4.60 10.85
N ILE A 12 -1.72 5.63 11.36
CA ILE A 12 -0.59 6.24 10.68
C ILE A 12 0.58 5.26 10.56
N GLN A 13 0.92 4.52 11.62
CA GLN A 13 2.00 3.52 11.55
C GLN A 13 1.73 2.46 10.49
N LEU A 14 0.47 2.01 10.37
CA LEU A 14 0.08 1.05 9.34
C LEU A 14 0.26 1.62 7.93
N ILE A 15 -0.18 2.86 7.71
CA ILE A 15 0.00 3.55 6.43
C ILE A 15 1.48 3.65 6.07
N LEU A 16 2.33 4.09 7.01
CA LEU A 16 3.77 4.22 6.77
C LEU A 16 4.41 2.86 6.42
N ILE A 17 4.08 1.80 7.16
CA ILE A 17 4.59 0.44 6.87
C ILE A 17 4.17 0.01 5.46
N VAL A 18 2.91 0.19 5.08
CA VAL A 18 2.42 -0.18 3.75
C VAL A 18 3.05 0.68 2.66
N SER A 19 3.24 1.98 2.88
CA SER A 19 3.92 2.87 1.94
C SER A 19 5.37 2.45 1.70
N VAL A 20 6.12 2.09 2.74
CA VAL A 20 7.49 1.54 2.57
C VAL A 20 7.45 0.25 1.77
N TYR A 21 6.51 -0.65 2.12
CA TYR A 21 6.36 -1.92 1.42
C TYR A 21 6.09 -1.73 -0.06
N LEU A 22 5.17 -0.84 -0.43
CA LEU A 22 4.83 -0.54 -1.83
C LEU A 22 6.01 0.05 -2.59
N VAL A 23 6.81 0.92 -1.97
CA VAL A 23 8.02 1.46 -2.59
C VAL A 23 9.00 0.32 -2.87
N ILE A 24 9.32 -0.51 -1.88
CA ILE A 24 10.36 -1.53 -2.05
C ILE A 24 9.90 -2.69 -2.95
N ALA A 25 8.77 -3.32 -2.62
CA ALA A 25 8.29 -4.52 -3.29
C ALA A 25 7.50 -4.23 -4.56
N GLY A 26 6.66 -3.19 -4.53
CA GLY A 26 5.79 -2.84 -5.65
C GLY A 26 6.50 -2.15 -6.82
N ASN A 27 7.62 -1.48 -6.56
CA ASN A 27 8.31 -0.64 -7.57
C ASN A 27 9.70 -1.17 -7.95
N TYR A 28 9.96 -2.47 -7.79
CA TYR A 28 11.26 -3.07 -8.12
C TYR A 28 11.72 -2.80 -9.56
N THR A 29 10.87 -3.08 -10.56
CA THR A 29 11.22 -2.85 -11.98
C THR A 29 11.49 -1.38 -12.25
N PHE A 30 10.73 -0.47 -11.66
CA PHE A 30 10.99 0.97 -11.79
C PHE A 30 12.41 1.34 -11.34
N PHE A 31 12.83 0.91 -10.15
CA PHE A 31 14.18 1.19 -9.66
C PHE A 31 15.26 0.49 -10.49
N SER A 32 15.02 -0.73 -10.95
CA SER A 32 15.92 -1.44 -11.86
C SER A 32 16.15 -0.68 -13.17
N GLU A 33 15.08 -0.18 -13.80
CA GLU A 33 15.20 0.61 -15.04
C GLU A 33 15.87 1.97 -14.80
N VAL A 34 15.56 2.64 -13.69
CA VAL A 34 16.24 3.91 -13.31
C VAL A 34 17.73 3.71 -13.13
N LEU A 35 18.15 2.63 -12.45
CA LEU A 35 19.57 2.31 -12.22
C LEU A 35 20.34 1.98 -13.51
N LYS A 36 19.66 1.49 -14.56
CA LYS A 36 20.28 1.26 -15.88
C LYS A 36 20.55 2.57 -16.62
N VAL A 37 19.71 3.59 -16.41
CA VAL A 37 19.80 4.88 -17.11
C VAL A 37 20.70 5.87 -16.36
N TYR A 38 20.65 5.88 -15.03
CA TYR A 38 21.40 6.81 -14.18
C TYR A 38 22.59 6.13 -13.51
N PRO A 39 23.84 6.47 -13.88
CA PRO A 39 25.02 5.90 -13.24
C PRO A 39 25.14 6.33 -11.77
N LEU A 40 25.63 5.41 -10.93
CA LEU A 40 25.76 5.56 -9.47
C LEU A 40 26.90 6.49 -9.01
N HIS A 41 27.14 7.60 -9.70
CA HIS A 41 28.24 8.52 -9.38
C HIS A 41 27.82 10.00 -9.43
N GLY A 42 28.55 10.82 -8.67
CA GLY A 42 28.39 12.28 -8.68
C GLY A 42 27.01 12.75 -8.24
N LYS A 43 26.46 13.74 -8.95
CA LYS A 43 25.17 14.38 -8.62
C LYS A 43 23.97 13.43 -8.73
N ASN A 44 24.11 12.35 -9.51
CA ASN A 44 23.04 11.37 -9.70
C ASN A 44 22.66 10.68 -8.39
N LEU A 45 23.61 10.48 -7.47
CA LEU A 45 23.35 9.82 -6.19
C LEU A 45 22.25 10.53 -5.39
N TYR A 46 22.21 11.86 -5.44
CA TYR A 46 21.15 12.65 -4.79
C TYR A 46 19.79 12.42 -5.44
N TYR A 47 19.72 12.38 -6.78
CA TYR A 47 18.47 12.11 -7.49
C TYR A 47 17.95 10.68 -7.24
N LEU A 48 18.85 9.69 -7.24
CA LEU A 48 18.48 8.30 -6.92
C LEU A 48 18.04 8.14 -5.47
N ALA A 49 18.60 8.89 -4.52
CA ALA A 49 18.21 8.84 -3.11
C ALA A 49 16.87 9.54 -2.85
N THR A 50 16.57 10.64 -3.55
CA THR A 50 15.31 11.39 -3.35
C THR A 50 14.11 10.71 -3.99
N MET A 51 14.30 9.96 -5.08
CA MET A 51 13.24 9.19 -5.76
C MET A 51 12.42 8.27 -4.83
N PRO A 52 13.01 7.30 -4.09
CA PRO A 52 12.26 6.43 -3.19
C PRO A 52 11.63 7.21 -2.03
N VAL A 53 12.28 8.27 -1.55
CA VAL A 53 11.73 9.13 -0.49
C VAL A 53 10.50 9.88 -0.99
N LEU A 54 10.54 10.42 -2.20
CA LEU A 54 9.42 11.10 -2.82
C LEU A 54 8.23 10.16 -3.01
N LEU A 55 8.47 8.95 -3.56
CA LEU A 55 7.43 7.94 -3.73
C LEU A 55 6.83 7.52 -2.38
N PHE A 56 7.67 7.36 -1.35
CA PHE A 56 7.20 7.04 0.00
C PHE A 56 6.29 8.13 0.57
N VAL A 57 6.73 9.39 0.53
CA VAL A 57 5.95 10.53 1.04
C VAL A 57 4.67 10.72 0.24
N MET A 58 4.72 10.55 -1.08
CA MET A 58 3.55 10.64 -1.95
C MET A 58 2.51 9.57 -1.57
N ASN A 59 2.93 8.31 -1.45
CA ASN A 59 2.05 7.21 -1.05
C ASN A 59 1.49 7.42 0.36
N ALA A 60 2.33 7.79 1.33
CA ALA A 60 1.91 8.01 2.71
C ALA A 60 0.90 9.17 2.82
N THR A 61 1.15 10.27 2.10
CA THR A 61 0.24 11.42 2.05
C THR A 61 -1.09 11.04 1.39
N PHE A 62 -1.04 10.36 0.24
CA PHE A 62 -2.23 9.90 -0.48
C PHE A 62 -3.11 9.00 0.38
N PHE A 63 -2.54 7.98 1.02
CA PHE A 63 -3.31 7.10 1.90
C PHE A 63 -3.78 7.81 3.15
N THR A 64 -3.00 8.73 3.72
CA THR A 64 -3.44 9.51 4.88
C THR A 64 -4.65 10.37 4.54
N LEU A 65 -4.67 11.02 3.36
CA LEU A 65 -5.80 11.82 2.88
C LEU A 65 -7.07 10.99 2.67
N LEU A 66 -6.92 9.77 2.16
CA LEU A 66 -8.04 8.84 1.94
C LEU A 66 -8.42 8.03 3.20
N SER A 67 -7.60 8.10 4.25
CA SER A 67 -7.78 7.28 5.43
C SER A 67 -8.90 7.81 6.32
N SER A 68 -9.78 6.90 6.71
CA SER A 68 -10.83 7.13 7.70
C SER A 68 -10.88 5.92 8.65
N ARG A 69 -11.58 6.05 9.79
CA ARG A 69 -11.70 4.99 10.80
C ARG A 69 -12.12 3.65 10.20
N TYR A 70 -12.95 3.66 9.16
CA TYR A 70 -13.47 2.45 8.51
C TYR A 70 -12.83 2.15 7.15
N THR A 71 -12.36 3.16 6.41
CA THR A 71 -11.85 3.00 5.04
C THR A 71 -10.40 2.53 4.97
N THR A 72 -9.60 2.73 6.02
CA THR A 72 -8.15 2.50 5.95
C THR A 72 -7.79 1.05 5.61
N LYS A 73 -8.36 0.05 6.29
CA LYS A 73 -8.05 -1.36 6.00
C LYS A 73 -8.44 -1.79 4.59
N PRO A 74 -9.71 -1.63 4.15
CA PRO A 74 -10.09 -2.10 2.83
C PRO A 74 -9.29 -1.40 1.72
N LEU A 75 -8.99 -0.10 1.89
CA LEU A 75 -8.14 0.64 0.96
C LEU A 75 -6.74 0.04 0.84
N LEU A 76 -6.03 -0.15 1.96
CA LEU A 76 -4.67 -0.70 1.95
C LEU A 76 -4.63 -2.14 1.44
N ILE A 77 -5.62 -2.97 1.81
CA ILE A 77 -5.75 -4.35 1.31
C ILE A 77 -5.94 -4.36 -0.20
N PHE A 78 -6.87 -3.55 -0.71
CA PHE A 78 -7.14 -3.45 -2.15
C PHE A 78 -5.89 -3.02 -2.91
N VAL A 79 -5.21 -1.98 -2.45
CA VAL A 79 -4.00 -1.47 -3.11
C VAL A 79 -2.85 -2.48 -3.06
N LEU A 80 -2.67 -3.22 -1.98
CA LEU A 80 -1.64 -4.27 -1.90
C LEU A 80 -1.88 -5.39 -2.93
N ILE A 81 -3.13 -5.82 -3.08
CA ILE A 81 -3.49 -6.88 -4.04
C ILE A 81 -3.31 -6.37 -5.48
N VAL A 82 -3.87 -5.19 -5.80
CA VAL A 82 -3.75 -4.60 -7.14
C VAL A 82 -2.30 -4.31 -7.48
N SER A 83 -1.53 -3.75 -6.54
CA SER A 83 -0.11 -3.48 -6.74
C SER A 83 0.66 -4.77 -7.02
N ALA A 84 0.42 -5.86 -6.29
CA ALA A 84 1.10 -7.13 -6.56
C ALA A 84 0.79 -7.67 -7.96
N ALA A 85 -0.48 -7.57 -8.40
CA ALA A 85 -0.89 -8.00 -9.73
C ALA A 85 -0.18 -7.16 -10.81
N VAL A 86 -0.23 -5.83 -10.69
CA VAL A 86 0.43 -4.92 -11.62
C VAL A 86 1.95 -5.14 -11.66
N SER A 87 2.60 -5.22 -10.49
CA SER A 87 4.03 -5.47 -10.39
C SER A 87 4.43 -6.81 -11.01
N TYR A 88 3.60 -7.85 -10.92
CA TYR A 88 3.88 -9.12 -11.61
C TYR A 88 3.95 -8.94 -13.13
N PHE A 89 2.99 -8.20 -13.70
CA PHE A 89 2.96 -7.96 -15.14
C PHE A 89 4.16 -7.13 -15.60
N MET A 90 4.52 -6.09 -14.83
CA MET A 90 5.70 -5.27 -15.11
C MET A 90 7.00 -6.08 -14.97
N ASN A 91 7.12 -6.91 -13.94
CA ASN A 91 8.35 -7.66 -13.66
C ASN A 91 8.56 -8.85 -14.60
N THR A 92 7.48 -9.50 -15.06
CA THR A 92 7.56 -10.74 -15.86
C THR A 92 7.47 -10.47 -17.36
N TYR A 93 6.62 -9.54 -17.77
CA TYR A 93 6.36 -9.25 -19.18
C TYR A 93 6.95 -7.92 -19.62
N HIS A 94 7.60 -7.18 -18.71
CA HIS A 94 8.21 -5.87 -18.97
C HIS A 94 7.26 -4.85 -19.62
N VAL A 95 5.95 -5.01 -19.37
CA VAL A 95 4.96 -4.10 -19.94
C VAL A 95 4.79 -2.87 -19.05
N VAL A 96 4.62 -1.72 -19.69
CA VAL A 96 4.31 -0.46 -19.02
C VAL A 96 2.81 -0.25 -19.04
N ILE A 97 2.18 -0.18 -17.87
CA ILE A 97 0.73 0.02 -17.77
C ILE A 97 0.37 1.42 -18.26
N ASP A 98 -0.18 1.50 -19.46
CA ASP A 98 -0.73 2.71 -20.06
C ASP A 98 -2.25 2.60 -20.30
N LYS A 99 -2.84 3.63 -20.89
CA LYS A 99 -4.27 3.64 -21.21
C LYS A 99 -4.66 2.53 -22.20
N GLY A 100 -3.77 2.19 -23.14
CA GLY A 100 -3.97 1.12 -24.10
C GLY A 100 -4.04 -0.23 -23.40
N MET A 101 -3.11 -0.50 -22.48
CA MET A 101 -3.12 -1.73 -21.69
C MET A 101 -4.37 -1.88 -20.82
N ILE A 102 -4.81 -0.80 -20.17
CA ILE A 102 -6.04 -0.84 -19.36
C ILE A 102 -7.24 -1.14 -20.25
N ARG A 103 -7.32 -0.51 -21.43
CA ARG A 103 -8.38 -0.77 -22.40
C ARG A 103 -8.35 -2.22 -22.89
N SER A 104 -7.19 -2.71 -23.29
CA SER A 104 -7.01 -4.10 -23.70
C SER A 104 -7.44 -5.04 -22.59
N ALA A 105 -7.03 -4.82 -21.33
CA ALA A 105 -7.42 -5.66 -20.20
C ALA A 105 -8.94 -5.69 -19.95
N LEU A 106 -9.64 -4.57 -20.19
CA LEU A 106 -11.10 -4.49 -20.07
C LEU A 106 -11.84 -5.12 -21.25
N GLU A 107 -11.26 -5.08 -22.45
CA GLU A 107 -11.83 -5.66 -23.67
C GLU A 107 -11.44 -7.14 -23.88
N THR A 108 -10.48 -7.67 -23.11
CA THR A 108 -9.92 -9.03 -23.27
C THR A 108 -10.95 -10.11 -23.02
N ASN A 109 -10.98 -11.13 -23.89
CA ASN A 109 -11.83 -12.30 -23.75
C ASN A 109 -11.33 -13.26 -22.63
N SER A 110 -12.25 -13.92 -21.92
CA SER A 110 -11.92 -14.81 -20.79
C SER A 110 -10.93 -15.93 -21.15
N GLN A 111 -10.95 -16.43 -22.39
CA GLN A 111 -10.01 -17.48 -22.84
C GLN A 111 -8.57 -16.96 -22.99
N GLU A 112 -8.40 -15.72 -23.43
CA GLU A 112 -7.07 -15.09 -23.53
C GLU A 112 -6.54 -14.71 -22.14
N ALA A 113 -7.42 -14.22 -21.26
CA ALA A 113 -7.06 -13.92 -19.88
C ALA A 113 -6.61 -15.17 -19.12
N LEU A 114 -7.29 -16.31 -19.29
CA LEU A 114 -6.91 -17.58 -18.67
C LEU A 114 -5.55 -18.11 -19.17
N GLY A 115 -5.17 -17.83 -20.42
CA GLY A 115 -3.85 -18.17 -20.95
C GLY A 115 -2.68 -17.45 -20.25
N LEU A 116 -2.95 -16.31 -19.60
CA LEU A 116 -1.97 -15.55 -18.83
C LEU A 116 -1.86 -16.02 -17.38
N PHE A 117 -2.84 -16.78 -16.88
CA PHE A 117 -2.78 -17.35 -15.53
C PHE A 117 -1.75 -18.48 -15.49
N ASN A 118 -0.75 -18.33 -14.63
CA ASN A 118 0.23 -19.38 -14.35
C ASN A 118 0.49 -19.47 -12.83
N LEU A 119 0.99 -20.61 -12.38
CA LEU A 119 1.35 -20.87 -10.99
C LEU A 119 2.32 -19.82 -10.43
N LYS A 120 3.26 -19.33 -11.27
CA LYS A 120 4.18 -18.24 -10.89
C LYS A 120 3.42 -16.97 -10.50
N MET A 121 2.40 -16.58 -11.28
CA MET A 121 1.55 -15.43 -10.99
C MET A 121 0.78 -15.62 -9.69
N LEU A 122 0.24 -16.83 -9.47
CA LEU A 122 -0.50 -17.16 -8.25
C LEU A 122 0.41 -17.02 -7.02
N LEU A 123 1.59 -17.63 -7.05
CA LEU A 123 2.56 -17.55 -5.95
C LEU A 123 3.03 -16.12 -5.72
N TYR A 124 3.31 -15.37 -6.78
CA TYR A 124 3.72 -13.97 -6.68
C TYR A 124 2.65 -13.14 -5.96
N ASN A 125 1.39 -13.22 -6.41
CA ASN A 125 0.28 -12.50 -5.79
C ASN A 125 -0.01 -12.98 -4.37
N LEU A 126 0.16 -14.28 -4.10
CA LEU A 126 -0.04 -14.84 -2.77
C LEU A 126 0.97 -14.26 -1.77
N PHE A 127 2.26 -14.26 -2.10
CA PHE A 127 3.31 -13.81 -1.19
C PHE A 127 3.45 -12.28 -1.13
N LEU A 128 3.32 -11.58 -2.26
CA LEU A 128 3.54 -10.14 -2.33
C LEU A 128 2.26 -9.29 -2.27
N GLY A 129 1.09 -9.89 -2.40
CA GLY A 129 -0.21 -9.19 -2.31
C GLY A 129 -1.06 -9.69 -1.15
N LEU A 130 -1.46 -10.97 -1.17
CA LEU A 130 -2.41 -11.53 -0.20
C LEU A 130 -1.82 -11.68 1.20
N LEU A 131 -0.57 -12.12 1.32
CA LEU A 131 0.11 -12.23 2.62
C LEU A 131 0.21 -10.87 3.33
N PRO A 132 0.76 -9.80 2.73
CA PRO A 132 0.79 -8.49 3.39
C PRO A 132 -0.62 -7.93 3.63
N ALA A 133 -1.58 -8.16 2.72
CA ALA A 133 -2.97 -7.77 2.94
C ALA A 133 -3.61 -8.49 4.15
N TRP A 134 -3.32 -9.78 4.31
CA TRP A 134 -3.80 -10.56 5.45
C TRP A 134 -3.18 -10.09 6.77
N LEU A 135 -1.90 -9.72 6.76
CA LEU A 135 -1.26 -9.09 7.92
C LEU A 135 -1.96 -7.77 8.29
N VAL A 136 -2.23 -6.90 7.31
CA VAL A 136 -2.97 -5.64 7.50
C VAL A 136 -4.38 -5.90 8.09
N TYR A 137 -5.07 -6.93 7.61
CA TYR A 137 -6.38 -7.31 8.13
C TYR A 137 -6.32 -7.74 9.62
N ARG A 138 -5.35 -8.58 9.96
CA ARG A 138 -5.16 -9.17 11.30
C ARG A 138 -4.71 -8.17 12.36
N LEU A 139 -4.09 -7.06 11.99
CA LEU A 139 -3.57 -6.08 12.95
C LEU A 139 -4.72 -5.36 13.68
N PRO A 140 -4.75 -5.38 15.03
CA PRO A 140 -5.74 -4.65 15.80
C PRO A 140 -5.46 -3.14 15.73
N PHE A 141 -6.51 -2.35 15.53
CA PHE A 141 -6.38 -0.89 15.56
C PHE A 141 -6.38 -0.36 16.98
N ALA A 142 -5.46 0.57 17.25
CA ALA A 142 -5.61 1.48 18.36
C ALA A 142 -6.68 2.51 17.96
N THR A 143 -7.92 2.31 18.38
CA THR A 143 -8.91 3.39 18.34
C THR A 143 -8.35 4.53 19.19
N VAL A 144 -8.19 5.72 18.59
CA VAL A 144 -7.72 6.93 19.29
C VAL A 144 -8.39 7.01 20.68
N PRO A 145 -7.64 6.90 21.79
CA PRO A 145 -8.20 7.11 23.11
C PRO A 145 -8.48 8.60 23.27
N GLY A 146 -9.73 8.94 23.56
CA GLY A 146 -10.14 10.30 23.89
C GLY A 146 -10.88 11.04 22.78
N VAL A 147 -12.08 10.57 22.45
CA VAL A 147 -13.18 11.55 22.33
C VAL A 147 -13.69 11.67 23.76
N PRO A 148 -13.48 12.79 24.47
CA PRO A 148 -14.20 13.01 25.72
C PRO A 148 -15.67 12.82 25.39
N SER A 149 -16.31 11.83 26.01
CA SER A 149 -17.77 11.82 26.02
C SER A 149 -18.15 13.17 26.60
N PHE A 150 -18.75 14.04 25.79
CA PHE A 150 -19.47 15.19 26.32
C PHE A 150 -20.64 14.61 27.11
N GLY A 151 -20.36 14.11 28.31
CA GLY A 151 -21.36 13.81 29.30
C GLY A 151 -22.15 15.09 29.55
N PRO A 152 -23.46 14.99 29.83
CA PRO A 152 -24.29 16.16 30.04
C PRO A 152 -23.59 17.02 31.10
N ARG A 153 -23.19 18.24 30.73
CA ARG A 153 -22.64 19.21 31.68
C ARG A 153 -23.69 19.34 32.77
N SER A 154 -23.40 18.82 33.96
CA SER A 154 -24.24 19.04 35.12
C SER A 154 -24.35 20.55 35.27
N ARG A 155 -25.55 21.10 34.98
CA ARG A 155 -25.87 22.49 35.26
C ARG A 155 -25.53 22.72 36.73
N PRO A 156 -24.76 23.75 37.09
CA PRO A 156 -24.63 24.12 38.48
C PRO A 156 -26.05 24.35 39.00
N SER A 157 -26.43 23.65 40.07
CA SER A 157 -27.65 23.99 40.80
C SER A 157 -27.41 25.39 41.37
N GLU A 158 -27.96 26.40 40.73
CA GLU A 158 -28.00 27.75 41.28
C GLU A 158 -28.82 27.69 42.56
N SER A 159 -28.12 27.65 43.69
CA SER A 159 -28.67 27.84 45.03
C SER A 159 -28.36 29.28 45.44
N TRP A 160 -29.21 30.21 45.04
CA TRP A 160 -29.37 31.51 45.67
C TRP A 160 -30.85 31.81 45.78
#